data_AF-R9GNK0-F1
#
_entry.id   AF-R9GNK0-F1
#
_cell.length_a   1.000
_cell.length_b   1.000
_cell.length_c   1.000
_cell.angle_alpha   90.00
_cell.angle_beta   90.00
_cell.angle_gamma   90.00
#
_symmetry.space_group_name_H-M   'P 1'
#
loop_
_entity.id
_entity.type
_entity.pdbx_description
1 polymer ?
#
loop_
_entity_poly.entity_id
_entity_poly.type
_entity_poly.pdbx_seq_one_letter_code
_entity_poly.pdbx_strand_id
1 'polypeptide(L)'
;MLIHHGQIIEKVVRRNGHSISDVARLTNVNRRSVYNWFNQQQLKPEIIYRIGCVINHDFSEELPQLFTPEDFQKGFRKTSFLNSVGEEPDSSTNKDLWKDKYVDLLERYNTLLLLKVSVA
;
A
#
# COMPACT_ATOMS: atom_id res chain seq x y z
N MET A 1 -31.03 0.92 -4.02
CA MET A 1 -29.77 0.88 -4.79
C MET A 1 -28.71 0.26 -3.89
N LEU A 2 -27.97 -0.73 -4.35
CA LEU A 2 -26.82 -1.22 -3.60
C LEU A 2 -25.72 -0.16 -3.63
N ILE A 3 -25.24 0.24 -2.45
CA ILE A 3 -24.14 1.19 -2.31
C ILE A 3 -22.85 0.48 -2.73
N HIS A 4 -22.11 1.07 -3.66
CA HIS A 4 -20.85 0.53 -4.16
C HIS A 4 -19.68 1.27 -3.50
N HIS A 5 -19.07 0.67 -2.48
CA HIS A 5 -18.03 1.32 -1.66
C HIS A 5 -16.84 1.77 -2.53
N GLY A 6 -16.35 0.90 -3.43
CA GLY A 6 -15.20 1.20 -4.27
C GLY A 6 -15.36 2.45 -5.16
N GLN A 7 -16.49 2.58 -5.84
CA GLN A 7 -16.80 3.74 -6.69
C GLN A 7 -16.91 5.05 -5.90
N ILE A 8 -17.46 5.00 -4.68
CA ILE A 8 -17.53 6.17 -3.79
C ILE A 8 -16.11 6.62 -3.41
N ILE A 9 -15.28 5.68 -2.99
CA ILE A 9 -13.90 5.97 -2.60
C ILE A 9 -13.10 6.52 -3.78
N GLU A 10 -13.23 5.93 -4.97
CA GLU A 10 -12.56 6.43 -6.17
C GLU A 10 -12.95 7.88 -6.47
N LYS A 11 -14.23 8.20 -6.37
CA LYS A 11 -14.75 9.55 -6.62
C LYS A 11 -14.17 10.56 -5.61
N VAL A 12 -14.09 10.19 -4.34
CA VAL A 12 -13.50 11.03 -3.27
C VAL A 12 -12.00 11.21 -3.48
N VAL A 13 -11.26 10.13 -3.72
CA VAL A 13 -9.81 10.17 -3.98
C VAL A 13 -9.49 11.10 -5.14
N ARG A 14 -10.22 10.99 -6.26
CA ARG A 14 -10.04 11.86 -7.43
C ARG A 14 -10.44 13.31 -7.15
N ARG A 15 -11.50 13.55 -6.37
CA ARG A 15 -11.95 14.90 -5.98
C ARG A 15 -10.93 15.61 -5.11
N ASN A 16 -10.28 14.88 -4.20
CA ASN A 16 -9.25 15.43 -3.30
C ASN A 16 -7.88 15.59 -4.00
N GLY A 17 -7.78 15.29 -5.29
CA GLY A 17 -6.55 15.46 -6.08
C GLY A 17 -5.47 14.41 -5.83
N HIS A 18 -5.78 13.33 -5.10
CA HIS A 18 -4.83 12.25 -4.88
C HIS A 18 -4.77 11.32 -6.09
N SER A 19 -3.55 10.99 -6.54
CA SER A 19 -3.38 9.99 -7.58
C SER A 19 -3.50 8.57 -7.01
N ILE A 20 -3.81 7.60 -7.87
CA ILE A 20 -3.80 6.17 -7.49
C ILE A 20 -2.42 5.76 -6.94
N SER A 21 -1.34 6.33 -7.49
CA SER A 21 0.02 6.09 -7.01
C SER A 21 0.23 6.61 -5.59
N ASP A 22 -0.36 7.76 -5.24
CA ASP A 22 -0.26 8.33 -3.89
C ASP A 22 -1.00 7.44 -2.88
N VAL A 23 -2.22 7.03 -3.20
CA VAL A 23 -3.00 6.13 -2.33
C VAL A 23 -2.27 4.80 -2.15
N ALA A 24 -1.73 4.23 -3.22
CA ALA A 24 -0.96 2.98 -3.15
C ALA A 24 0.27 3.12 -2.23
N ARG A 25 1.05 4.20 -2.40
CA ARG A 25 2.22 4.49 -1.57
C ARG A 25 1.84 4.67 -0.10
N LEU A 26 0.88 5.54 0.18
CA LEU A 26 0.49 5.91 1.55
C LEU A 26 -0.23 4.78 2.29
N THR A 27 -0.89 3.87 1.56
CA THR A 27 -1.51 2.68 2.16
C THR A 27 -0.61 1.44 2.11
N ASN A 28 0.64 1.57 1.66
CA ASN A 28 1.63 0.51 1.53
C ASN A 28 1.13 -0.73 0.76
N VAL A 29 0.46 -0.51 -0.37
CA VAL A 29 0.01 -1.58 -1.28
C VAL A 29 0.41 -1.27 -2.72
N ASN A 30 0.33 -2.29 -3.59
CA ASN A 30 0.55 -2.08 -5.01
C ASN A 30 -0.65 -1.37 -5.67
N ARG A 31 -0.40 -0.69 -6.81
CA ARG A 31 -1.44 0.03 -7.57
C ARG A 31 -2.59 -0.88 -8.03
N ARG A 32 -2.32 -2.15 -8.34
CA ARG A 32 -3.34 -3.14 -8.74
C ARG A 32 -4.36 -3.38 -7.62
N SER A 33 -3.92 -3.45 -6.37
CA SER A 33 -4.81 -3.59 -5.21
C SER A 33 -5.75 -2.40 -5.07
N VAL A 34 -5.26 -1.18 -5.32
CA VAL A 34 -6.09 0.02 -5.29
C VAL A 34 -7.17 -0.02 -6.38
N TYR A 35 -6.82 -0.41 -7.60
CA TYR A 35 -7.82 -0.62 -8.67
C TYR A 35 -8.85 -1.69 -8.29
N ASN A 36 -8.41 -2.79 -7.67
CA ASN A 36 -9.31 -3.84 -7.23
C ASN A 36 -10.28 -3.33 -6.15
N TRP A 37 -9.83 -2.49 -5.22
CA TRP A 37 -10.70 -1.87 -4.22
C TRP A 37 -11.76 -0.97 -4.84
N PHE A 38 -11.42 -0.19 -5.87
CA PHE A 38 -12.38 0.68 -6.56
C PHE A 38 -13.47 -0.10 -7.29
N ASN A 39 -13.14 -1.30 -7.78
CA ASN A 39 -14.10 -2.19 -8.45
C ASN A 39 -14.91 -3.07 -7.47
N GLN A 40 -14.64 -3.01 -6.17
CA GLN A 40 -15.35 -3.81 -5.17
C GLN A 40 -16.60 -3.10 -4.66
N GLN A 41 -17.75 -3.77 -4.79
CA GLN A 41 -19.03 -3.26 -4.31
C GLN A 41 -19.06 -3.15 -2.78
N GLN A 42 -18.46 -4.12 -2.10
CA GLN A 42 -18.33 -4.17 -0.65
C GLN A 42 -16.85 -4.24 -0.29
N LEU A 43 -16.36 -3.18 0.32
CA LEU A 43 -14.99 -3.10 0.84
C LEU A 43 -15.01 -3.19 2.37
N LYS A 44 -14.01 -3.85 2.95
CA LYS A 44 -13.88 -3.96 4.41
C LYS A 44 -13.75 -2.56 5.04
N PRO A 45 -14.44 -2.27 6.16
CA PRO A 45 -14.40 -0.97 6.81
C PRO A 45 -12.96 -0.52 7.15
N GLU A 46 -12.12 -1.44 7.60
CA GLU A 46 -10.70 -1.16 7.92
C GLU A 46 -9.91 -0.54 6.75
N ILE A 47 -10.20 -0.98 5.51
CA ILE A 47 -9.52 -0.47 4.31
C ILE A 47 -10.02 0.93 4.00
N ILE A 48 -11.34 1.15 4.09
CA ILE A 48 -11.97 2.45 3.86
C ILE A 48 -11.43 3.47 4.87
N TYR A 49 -11.38 3.10 6.15
CA TYR A 49 -10.82 3.91 7.23
C TYR A 49 -9.35 4.27 6.95
N ARG A 50 -8.53 3.30 6.54
CA ARG A 50 -7.12 3.54 6.21
C ARG A 50 -6.96 4.53 5.06
N ILE A 51 -7.76 4.39 4.00
CA ILE A 51 -7.75 5.32 2.87
C ILE A 51 -8.19 6.71 3.35
N GLY A 52 -9.26 6.81 4.14
CA GLY A 52 -9.76 8.09 4.67
C GLY A 52 -8.72 8.82 5.51
N CYS A 53 -8.04 8.11 6.42
CA CYS A 53 -6.94 8.68 7.21
C CYS A 53 -5.79 9.21 6.34
N VAL A 54 -5.46 8.48 5.28
CA VAL A 54 -4.36 8.80 4.34
C VAL A 54 -4.68 10.03 3.49
N ILE A 55 -5.92 10.15 3.01
CA ILE A 55 -6.37 11.29 2.18
C ILE A 55 -6.98 12.41 3.03
N ASN A 56 -6.90 12.30 4.35
CA ASN A 56 -7.49 13.22 5.33
C ASN A 56 -8.99 13.53 5.06
N HIS A 57 -9.75 12.48 4.71
CA HIS A 57 -11.19 12.55 4.42
C HIS A 57 -11.99 11.66 5.36
N ASP A 58 -13.13 12.17 5.81
CA ASP A 58 -14.09 11.45 6.65
C ASP A 58 -15.15 10.78 5.77
N PHE A 59 -15.16 9.45 5.74
CA PHE A 59 -16.12 8.69 4.95
C PHE A 59 -17.48 8.47 5.65
N SER A 60 -17.68 9.01 6.85
CA SER A 60 -18.96 8.90 7.58
C SER A 60 -20.11 9.63 6.87
N GLU A 61 -19.81 10.66 6.07
CA GLU A 61 -20.80 11.38 5.26
C GLU A 61 -21.34 10.54 4.10
N GLU A 62 -20.46 9.83 3.39
CA GLU A 62 -20.87 8.98 2.26
C GLU A 62 -21.29 7.57 2.68
N LEU A 63 -20.75 7.07 3.80
CA LEU A 63 -20.97 5.72 4.33
C LEU A 63 -21.40 5.75 5.81
N PRO A 64 -22.53 6.40 6.15
CA PRO A 64 -23.02 6.50 7.53
C PRO A 64 -23.42 5.14 8.14
N GLN A 65 -23.54 4.10 7.31
CA GLN A 65 -23.82 2.73 7.76
C GLN A 65 -22.60 2.02 8.33
N LEU A 66 -21.39 2.49 8.00
CA LEU A 66 -20.13 1.85 8.39
C LEU A 66 -19.32 2.67 9.39
N PHE A 67 -19.49 4.00 9.40
CA PHE A 67 -18.67 4.90 10.20
C PHE A 67 -19.50 5.97 10.87
N THR A 68 -19.01 6.45 12.01
CA THR A 68 -19.44 7.69 12.66
C THR A 68 -18.35 8.75 12.51
N PRO A 69 -18.69 10.05 12.59
CA PRO A 69 -17.70 11.13 12.51
C PRO A 69 -16.64 11.05 13.63
N GLU A 70 -16.93 10.35 14.72
CA GLU A 70 -16.01 10.13 15.84
C GLU A 70 -14.87 9.18 15.49
N ASP A 71 -15.09 8.25 14.55
CA ASP A 71 -14.09 7.27 14.13
C ASP A 71 -12.86 7.94 13.52
N PHE A 72 -13.09 8.95 12.68
CA PHE A 72 -12.02 9.63 11.94
C PHE A 72 -11.30 10.72 12.74
N GLN A 73 -11.93 11.30 13.77
CA GLN A 73 -11.31 12.31 14.64
C GLN A 73 -9.99 11.85 15.30
N LYS A 74 -9.88 10.56 15.63
CA LYS A 74 -8.66 9.98 16.22
C LYS A 74 -7.58 9.66 15.19
N GLY A 75 -7.99 9.28 13.97
CA GLY A 75 -7.12 8.86 12.89
C GLY A 75 -6.30 10.00 12.29
N PHE A 76 -6.93 11.15 12.02
CA PHE A 76 -6.28 12.31 11.40
C PHE A 76 -5.12 12.87 12.22
N ARG A 77 -5.19 12.73 13.56
CA ARG A 77 -4.09 13.15 14.44
C ARG A 77 -2.83 12.31 14.30
N LYS A 78 -2.89 11.08 13.77
CA LYS A 78 -1.69 10.25 13.54
C LYS A 78 -1.05 10.54 12.19
N THR A 79 -1.82 10.88 11.16
CA THR A 79 -1.29 11.14 9.82
C THR A 79 -0.46 12.42 9.75
N SER A 80 -0.79 13.43 10.57
CA SER A 80 0.03 14.64 10.70
C SER A 80 1.44 14.38 11.27
N PHE A 81 1.61 13.36 12.12
CA PHE A 81 2.93 12.93 12.61
C PHE A 81 3.71 12.06 11.61
N LEU A 82 3.01 11.31 10.75
CA LEU A 82 3.66 10.53 9.67
C LEU A 82 4.13 11.43 8.52
N ASN A 83 3.42 12.53 8.27
CA ASN A 83 3.80 13.50 7.23
C ASN A 83 5.02 14.37 7.60
N SER A 84 5.46 14.39 8.87
CA SER A 84 6.67 15.12 9.30
C SER A 84 7.94 14.27 9.33
N VAL A 85 7.85 12.95 9.14
CA VAL A 85 9.02 12.08 8.94
C VAL A 85 9.18 11.87 7.44
N GLY A 86 9.62 12.94 6.78
CA GLY A 86 10.24 12.84 5.47
C GLY A 86 11.62 12.23 5.63
N GLU A 87 11.68 10.92 5.81
CA GLU A 87 12.86 10.09 5.59
C GLU A 87 12.32 8.67 5.36
N GLU A 88 12.50 8.17 4.15
CA GLU A 88 12.44 6.75 3.86
C GLU A 88 13.44 6.04 4.79
N PRO A 89 12.98 5.07 5.58
CA PRO A 89 13.74 3.84 5.62
C PRO A 89 12.84 2.69 5.18
N ASP A 90 13.31 2.05 4.13
CA ASP A 90 13.50 0.60 4.12
C ASP A 90 12.59 -0.27 3.23
N SER A 91 12.44 0.16 1.98
CA SER A 91 12.22 -0.76 0.84
C SER A 91 13.54 -1.39 0.35
N SER A 92 14.70 -0.83 0.74
CA SER A 92 16.03 -1.29 0.32
C SER A 92 16.45 -2.59 0.99
N THR A 93 16.25 -2.78 2.30
CA THR A 93 16.76 -3.99 3.00
C THR A 93 16.17 -5.28 2.44
N ASN A 94 14.89 -5.30 2.08
CA ASN A 94 14.30 -6.50 1.49
C ASN A 94 14.88 -6.75 0.09
N LYS A 95 15.04 -5.71 -0.73
CA LYS A 95 15.61 -5.82 -2.08
C LYS A 95 17.07 -6.26 -2.03
N ASP A 96 17.82 -5.87 -1.01
CA ASP A 96 19.23 -6.24 -0.85
C ASP A 96 19.39 -7.67 -0.35
N LEU A 97 18.53 -8.15 0.56
CA LEU A 97 18.53 -9.56 1.02
C LEU A 97 18.33 -10.57 -0.11
N TRP A 98 17.44 -10.29 -1.07
CA TRP A 98 17.23 -11.19 -2.21
C TRP A 98 18.35 -11.10 -3.25
N LYS A 99 19.00 -9.95 -3.39
CA LYS A 99 20.21 -9.81 -4.23
C LYS A 99 21.34 -10.66 -3.66
N ASP A 100 21.59 -10.59 -2.36
CA ASP A 100 22.69 -11.34 -1.73
C ASP A 100 22.49 -12.85 -1.86
N LYS A 101 21.27 -13.35 -1.66
CA LYS A 101 20.94 -14.77 -1.89
C LYS A 101 21.13 -15.20 -3.34
N TYR A 102 20.85 -14.32 -4.29
CA TYR A 102 21.05 -14.61 -5.71
C TYR A 102 22.54 -14.65 -6.09
N VAL A 103 23.34 -13.74 -5.53
CA VAL A 103 24.80 -13.71 -5.73
C VAL A 103 25.46 -14.97 -5.15
N ASP A 104 25.13 -15.35 -3.91
CA ASP A 104 25.68 -16.57 -3.28
C ASP A 104 25.36 -17.84 -4.10
N LEU A 105 24.15 -17.92 -4.68
CA LEU A 105 23.78 -19.03 -5.56
C LEU A 105 24.63 -19.08 -6.84
N LEU A 106 24.87 -17.93 -7.47
CA LEU A 106 25.70 -17.84 -8.68
C LEU A 106 27.16 -18.20 -8.41
N GLU A 107 27.71 -17.74 -7.28
CA GLU A 107 29.08 -18.06 -6.88
C GLU A 107 29.27 -19.55 -6.61
N ARG A 108 28.33 -20.18 -5.89
CA ARG A 108 28.34 -21.64 -5.67
C ARG A 108 28.25 -22.40 -6.99
N TYR A 109 27.38 -21.97 -7.90
CA TYR A 109 27.24 -22.59 -9.21
C TYR A 109 28.53 -22.48 -10.03
N ASN A 110 29.15 -21.29 -10.09
CA ASN A 110 30.42 -21.07 -10.75
C ASN A 110 31.54 -21.92 -10.14
N THR A 111 31.58 -22.06 -8.81
CA THR A 111 32.56 -22.91 -8.13
C THR A 111 32.40 -24.37 -8.54
N LEU A 112 31.17 -24.88 -8.60
CA LEU A 112 30.89 -26.23 -9.06
C LEU A 112 31.27 -26.44 -10.54
N LEU A 113 31.02 -25.44 -11.40
CA LEU A 113 31.45 -25.49 -12.80
C LEU A 113 32.97 -25.56 -12.93
N LEU A 114 33.70 -24.72 -12.19
CA LEU A 114 35.17 -24.71 -12.20
C LEU A 114 35.75 -26.04 -11.70
N LEU A 115 35.17 -26.62 -10.65
CA LEU A 115 35.55 -27.95 -10.15
C LEU A 115 35.32 -29.04 -11.19
N LYS A 116 34.23 -28.97 -11.97
CA LYS A 116 33.98 -29.94 -13.05
C LYS A 116 34.90 -29.77 -14.26
N VAL A 117 35.31 -28.54 -14.57
CA VAL A 117 36.24 -28.25 -15.66
C VAL A 117 37.68 -28.63 -15.30
N SER A 118 38.06 -28.54 -14.03
CA SER A 118 39.40 -28.93 -13.54
C SER A 118 39.63 -30.45 -13.44
N VAL A 119 38.58 -31.27 -13.53
CA VAL A 119 38.66 -32.74 -13.36
C VAL A 119 38.61 -33.47 -14.73
N ALA A 120 38.66 -32.72 -15.84
CA ALA A 120 38.82 -33.23 -17.21
C ALA A 120 40.20 -32.85 -17.75
#